data_AF-A0A524NUK0-F1
#
_entry.id   AF-A0A524NUK0-F1
#
_cell.length_a   1.000
_cell.length_b   1.000
_cell.length_c   1.000
_cell.angle_alpha   90.00
_cell.angle_beta   90.00
_cell.angle_gamma   90.00
#
_symmetry.space_group_name_H-M   'P 1'
#
loop_
_entity.id
_entity.type
_entity.pdbx_description
1 polymer ?
#
loop_
_entity_poly.entity_id
_entity_poly.type
_entity_poly.pdbx_seq_one_letter_code
_entity_poly.pdbx_strand_id
1 'polypeptide(L)'
;MHKAISKFISQVLVVIALFAMPPMWASGVHAQDRPPSETTYDFDDDLVSGDLVRPDGEQLIVRRRGRRASLIQIREHFIPEMLKSVEDL
;
A
#
# COMPACT_ATOMS: atom_id res chain seq x y z
N MET A 1 51.42 -48.16 -42.61
CA MET A 1 50.22 -47.47 -43.15
C MET A 1 48.95 -47.68 -42.29
N HIS A 2 48.85 -48.75 -41.49
CA HIS A 2 47.67 -49.05 -40.64
C HIS A 2 47.37 -48.01 -39.53
N LYS A 3 48.40 -47.36 -38.95
CA LYS A 3 48.21 -46.36 -37.88
C LYS A 3 47.66 -45.01 -38.36
N ALA A 4 47.89 -44.65 -39.62
CA ALA A 4 47.40 -43.39 -40.19
C ALA A 4 45.88 -43.45 -40.45
N ILE A 5 45.39 -44.60 -40.93
CA ILE A 5 43.97 -44.84 -41.20
C ILE A 5 43.15 -44.90 -39.91
N SER A 6 43.67 -45.54 -38.85
CA SER A 6 43.03 -45.56 -37.53
C SER A 6 42.93 -44.16 -36.90
N LYS A 7 43.98 -43.34 -37.04
CA LYS A 7 43.94 -41.93 -36.59
C LYS A 7 42.95 -41.10 -37.39
N PHE A 8 42.83 -41.35 -38.69
CA PHE A 8 41.86 -40.67 -39.55
C PHE A 8 40.41 -41.01 -39.17
N ILE A 9 40.10 -42.29 -38.94
CA ILE A 9 38.78 -42.74 -38.50
C ILE A 9 38.44 -42.17 -37.12
N SER A 10 39.40 -42.17 -36.19
CA SER A 10 39.21 -41.59 -34.85
C SER A 10 38.99 -40.07 -34.90
N GLN A 11 39.73 -39.33 -35.74
CA GLN A 11 39.53 -37.88 -35.90
C GLN A 11 38.18 -37.55 -36.54
N VAL A 12 37.74 -38.31 -37.54
CA VAL A 12 36.42 -38.11 -38.16
C VAL A 12 35.29 -38.37 -37.16
N LEU A 13 35.42 -39.39 -36.32
CA LEU A 13 34.43 -39.71 -35.29
C LEU A 13 34.34 -38.60 -34.22
N VAL A 14 35.47 -38.02 -33.82
CA VAL A 14 35.50 -36.89 -32.87
C VAL A 14 34.86 -35.63 -33.46
N VAL A 15 35.07 -35.34 -34.74
CA VAL A 15 34.47 -34.16 -35.41
C VAL A 15 32.96 -34.29 -35.56
N ILE A 16 32.46 -35.49 -35.87
CA ILE A 16 31.02 -35.78 -35.94
C ILE A 16 30.38 -35.65 -34.55
N ALA A 17 31.04 -36.16 -33.50
CA ALA A 17 30.56 -36.01 -32.13
C ALA A 17 30.50 -34.54 -31.67
N LEU A 18 31.44 -33.71 -32.13
CA LEU A 18 31.46 -32.27 -31.80
C LEU A 18 30.33 -31.48 -32.48
N PHE A 19 29.88 -31.90 -33.66
CA PHE A 19 28.75 -31.28 -34.38
C PHE A 19 27.36 -31.79 -33.94
N ALA A 20 27.29 -32.99 -33.36
CA ALA A 20 26.06 -33.58 -32.83
C ALA A 20 25.66 -33.06 -31.44
N MET A 21 26.56 -32.34 -30.75
CA MET A 21 26.25 -31.68 -29.49
C MET A 21 25.43 -30.39 -29.75
N PRO A 22 24.32 -30.17 -29.02
CA PRO A 22 23.59 -28.92 -29.10
C PRO A 22 24.55 -27.75 -28.79
N PRO A 23 24.53 -26.66 -29.57
CA PRO A 23 25.37 -25.51 -29.27
C PRO A 23 25.00 -24.97 -27.89
N MET A 24 25.90 -25.13 -26.91
CA MET A 24 25.75 -24.56 -25.56
C MET A 24 25.67 -23.02 -25.55
N TRP A 25 25.78 -22.38 -26.72
CA TRP A 25 25.71 -20.93 -26.93
C TRP A 25 24.38 -20.51 -27.57
N ALA A 26 23.44 -21.45 -27.76
CA ALA A 26 22.07 -21.11 -28.07
C ALA A 26 21.33 -20.86 -26.75
N SER A 27 21.41 -19.62 -26.26
CA SER A 27 20.51 -19.14 -25.21
C SER A 27 19.09 -19.27 -25.74
N GLY A 28 18.29 -20.18 -25.16
CA GLY A 28 16.89 -20.31 -25.53
C GLY A 28 16.16 -18.98 -25.33
N VAL A 29 15.57 -18.45 -26.40
CA VAL A 29 14.64 -17.32 -26.29
C VAL A 29 13.35 -17.86 -25.68
N HIS A 30 13.23 -17.76 -24.35
CA HIS A 30 11.96 -17.97 -23.69
C HIS A 30 11.11 -16.72 -23.89
N ALA A 31 10.04 -16.83 -24.69
CA ALA A 31 9.00 -15.81 -24.72
C ALA A 31 8.47 -15.63 -23.30
N GLN A 32 8.61 -14.43 -22.74
CA GLN A 32 8.07 -14.07 -21.43
C GLN A 32 6.57 -13.82 -21.57
N ASP A 33 5.81 -14.87 -21.83
CA ASP A 33 4.34 -14.84 -21.76
C ASP A 33 3.91 -14.99 -20.30
N ARG A 34 4.46 -14.12 -19.44
CA ARG A 34 4.10 -14.06 -18.03
C ARG A 34 2.85 -13.18 -17.94
N PRO A 35 1.68 -13.72 -17.56
CA PRO A 35 0.51 -12.88 -17.37
C PRO A 35 0.83 -11.81 -16.30
N PRO A 36 0.35 -10.57 -16.46
CA PRO A 36 0.57 -9.51 -15.49
C PRO A 36 0.13 -10.01 -14.11
N SER A 37 0.99 -9.83 -13.10
CA SER A 37 0.71 -10.28 -11.75
C SER A 37 -0.48 -9.50 -11.20
N GLU A 38 -1.63 -10.16 -11.10
CA GLU A 38 -2.83 -9.58 -10.53
C GLU A 38 -2.69 -9.51 -9.01
N THR A 39 -2.71 -8.28 -8.47
CA THR A 39 -2.73 -8.05 -7.02
C THR A 39 -4.17 -8.07 -6.55
N THR A 40 -4.67 -9.24 -6.17
CA THR A 40 -5.97 -9.36 -5.51
C THR A 40 -5.83 -8.97 -4.05
N TYR A 41 -6.53 -7.93 -3.62
CA TYR A 41 -6.66 -7.58 -2.21
C TYR A 41 -7.98 -8.18 -1.71
N ASP A 42 -7.87 -9.16 -0.81
CA ASP A 42 -9.01 -9.77 -0.13
C ASP A 42 -9.18 -9.08 1.23
N PHE A 43 -10.35 -8.50 1.48
CA PHE A 43 -10.69 -7.91 2.76
C PHE A 43 -11.66 -8.85 3.46
N ASP A 44 -11.35 -9.23 4.70
CA ASP A 44 -12.30 -9.93 5.56
C ASP A 44 -13.42 -8.95 5.97
N ASP A 45 -14.67 -9.44 5.96
CA ASP A 45 -15.86 -8.69 6.42
C ASP A 45 -15.85 -8.57 7.96
N ASP A 46 -14.96 -7.74 8.50
CA ASP A 46 -14.89 -7.43 9.92
C ASP A 46 -16.04 -6.48 10.31
N LEU A 47 -17.01 -7.02 11.04
CA LEU A 47 -18.13 -6.23 11.56
C LEU A 47 -17.64 -5.29 12.66
N VAL A 48 -17.47 -4.00 12.34
CA VAL A 48 -17.09 -2.97 13.32
C VAL A 48 -18.31 -2.62 14.18
N SER A 49 -18.38 -3.22 15.38
CA SER A 49 -19.38 -2.87 16.38
C SER A 49 -18.92 -1.66 17.19
N GLY A 50 -19.60 -0.53 17.03
CA GLY A 50 -19.43 0.66 17.86
C GLY A 50 -20.67 0.91 18.70
N ASP A 51 -20.56 0.81 20.02
CA ASP A 51 -21.63 1.26 20.90
C ASP A 51 -21.64 2.79 20.97
N LEU A 52 -22.83 3.39 20.88
CA LEU A 52 -22.99 4.82 21.16
C LEU A 52 -22.81 5.05 22.66
N VAL A 53 -21.60 5.39 23.07
CA VAL A 53 -21.37 5.97 24.39
C VAL A 53 -21.86 7.40 24.35
N ARG A 54 -22.97 7.65 25.06
CA ARG A 54 -23.50 8.99 25.29
C ARG A 54 -22.42 9.84 25.98
N PRO A 55 -21.93 10.93 25.36
CA PRO A 55 -20.85 11.75 25.93
C PRO A 55 -21.30 12.58 27.15
N ASP A 56 -22.58 12.51 27.51
CA ASP A 56 -23.23 13.25 28.59
C ASP A 56 -22.76 12.82 30.00
N GLY A 57 -21.66 12.08 30.09
CA GLY A 57 -21.04 11.62 31.33
C GLY A 57 -20.63 12.79 32.22
N GLU A 58 -21.28 12.83 33.39
CA GLU A 58 -21.07 13.73 34.53
C GLU A 58 -21.35 15.23 34.32
N GLN A 59 -22.36 15.73 35.04
CA GLN A 59 -22.43 17.15 35.37
C GLN A 59 -21.19 17.51 36.20
N LEU A 60 -20.28 18.26 35.58
CA LEU A 60 -19.07 18.76 36.23
C LEU A 60 -19.50 19.82 37.26
N ILE A 61 -19.77 19.40 38.50
CA ILE A 61 -20.04 20.30 39.61
C ILE A 61 -18.72 20.98 39.96
N VAL A 62 -18.46 22.14 39.33
CA VAL A 62 -17.29 22.96 39.60
C VAL A 62 -17.40 23.49 41.03
N ARG A 63 -16.76 22.82 41.99
CA ARG A 63 -16.43 23.48 43.26
C ARG A 63 -15.46 24.62 42.94
N ARG A 64 -15.75 25.81 43.46
CA ARG A 64 -15.00 27.06 43.20
C ARG A 64 -13.56 26.95 43.72
N ARG A 65 -12.69 26.23 43.00
CA ARG A 65 -11.30 25.97 43.38
C ARG A 65 -10.38 26.50 42.28
N GLY A 66 -9.65 27.54 42.65
CA GLY A 66 -8.60 28.17 41.84
C GLY A 66 -9.15 29.20 40.87
N ARG A 67 -8.57 30.41 40.88
CA ARG A 67 -8.83 31.49 39.92
C ARG A 67 -8.28 31.07 38.55
N ARG A 68 -8.97 30.16 37.85
CA ARG A 68 -8.74 29.95 36.42
C ARG A 68 -9.42 31.09 35.67
N ALA A 69 -8.72 31.70 34.72
CA ALA A 69 -9.33 32.72 33.87
C ALA A 69 -10.51 32.08 33.10
N SER A 70 -11.71 32.58 33.32
CA SER A 70 -12.89 32.14 32.58
C SER A 70 -12.76 32.63 31.14
N LEU A 71 -12.90 31.72 30.16
CA LEU A 71 -13.05 32.09 28.76
C LEU A 71 -14.48 32.57 28.44
N ILE A 72 -15.42 32.39 29.36
CA ILE A 72 -16.80 32.88 29.25
C ILE A 72 -16.82 34.34 29.69
N GLN A 73 -17.23 35.23 28.79
CA GLN A 73 -17.44 36.67 29.04
C GLN A 73 -18.93 37.02 28.85
N ILE A 74 -19.46 37.90 29.71
CA ILE A 74 -20.83 38.41 29.57
C ILE A 74 -20.81 39.52 28.52
N ARG A 75 -21.73 39.49 27.56
CA ARG A 75 -21.81 40.48 26.48
C ARG A 75 -22.57 41.73 26.95
N GLU A 76 -21.90 42.87 27.01
CA GLU A 76 -22.47 44.13 27.55
C GLU A 76 -23.44 44.83 26.58
N HIS A 77 -23.22 44.69 25.27
CA HIS A 77 -23.96 45.44 24.25
C HIS A 77 -24.98 44.60 23.48
N PHE A 78 -25.37 43.44 24.02
CA PHE A 78 -26.31 42.55 23.33
C PHE A 78 -27.67 43.22 23.07
N ILE A 79 -28.25 43.86 24.08
CA ILE A 79 -29.55 44.52 23.99
C ILE A 79 -29.55 45.73 23.03
N PRO A 80 -28.61 46.71 23.13
CA PRO A 80 -28.63 47.85 22.21
C PRO A 80 -28.41 47.44 20.74
N GLU A 81 -27.59 46.43 20.45
CA GLU A 81 -27.43 45.93 19.10
C GLU A 81 -28.67 45.20 18.58
N MET A 82 -29.39 44.45 19.43
CA MET A 82 -30.64 43.81 19.06
C MET A 82 -31.70 44.83 18.63
N LEU A 83 -31.83 45.95 19.35
CA LEU A 83 -32.77 47.01 18.99
C LEU A 83 -32.39 47.67 17.67
N LYS A 84 -31.10 47.93 17.46
CA LYS A 84 -30.60 48.48 16.19
C LYS A 84 -30.90 47.59 14.99
N SER A 85 -30.80 46.27 15.14
CA SER A 85 -31.14 45.32 14.08
C SER A 85 -32.63 45.32 13.69
N VAL A 86 -33.52 45.76 14.58
CA VAL A 86 -34.96 45.85 14.30
C VAL A 86 -35.32 47.18 13.65
N GLU A 87 -34.62 48.26 14.02
CA GLU A 87 -34.81 49.59 13.42
C GLU A 87 -34.31 49.66 11.96
N ASP A 88 -33.33 48.82 11.58
CA ASP A 88 -32.82 48.70 10.21
C ASP A 88 -33.72 47.85 9.27
N LEU A 89 -34.94 47.44 9.70
CA LEU A 89 -35.91 46.66 8.92
C LEU A 89 -37.08 47.51 8.41
#